data_AF-A0A4D6N0R4-F1
#
_entry.id   AF-A0A4D6N0R4-F1
#
_cell.length_a   1.000
_cell.length_b   1.000
_cell.length_c   1.000
_cell.angle_alpha   90.00
_cell.angle_beta   90.00
_cell.angle_gamma   90.00
#
_symmetry.space_group_name_H-M   'P 1'
#
loop_
_entity.id
_entity.type
_entity.pdbx_description
1 polymer ?
#
loop_
_entity_poly.entity_id
_entity_poly.type
_entity_poly.pdbx_seq_one_letter_code
_entity_poly.pdbx_strand_id
1 'polypeptide(L)'
;MIYTGIDTFYLTDEQLANSPSRKDGIDEATETTLRIYGCDLVQESGILLRLPQSVMATGQVLFHRFYCKKSFARFNVKKVAASCVWLASKLEENPRKARQVIIVFHEMECRRENFPREHLDLYSKKYVDLRMELSRTERHILNEMGFICHAEHPHKFILNYLATLKTPPELRQEAWNMANDSLRTTLCVRFKSEVVACGVVYAAARRFQVPLPENPPWWKAFDGEKSGIDEVCRVLAHLYSLPKAQYIPFCKDGDFTFSNKSLESKSQSTPPKDVLHHSPLVHTDPSMPKGPQGEDNVESIGGKGVMVKVAIDEVKDFKMSDDESKGMGTDGGTKEEQKSKSDRKTEVTGETRRNRYRTKSRHRDRERDSDKERQREGHRSAKRAKYSGHSEKSKRH
;
A
#
# COMPACT_ATOMS: atom_id res chain seq x y z
N MET A 1 30.19 11.22 4.68
CA MET A 1 29.08 12.18 4.83
C MET A 1 27.83 11.49 4.31
N ILE A 2 27.05 10.86 5.20
CA ILE A 2 25.79 10.23 4.82
C ILE A 2 24.86 11.41 4.53
N TYR A 3 24.52 11.64 3.27
CA TYR A 3 23.42 12.54 2.93
C TYR A 3 22.19 11.95 3.65
N THR A 4 21.82 12.53 4.79
CA THR A 4 20.45 12.43 5.28
C THR A 4 19.64 13.13 4.21
N GLY A 5 19.15 12.36 3.24
CA GLY A 5 18.50 12.88 2.05
C GLY A 5 17.31 13.72 2.50
N ILE A 6 17.48 15.05 2.46
CA ILE A 6 16.41 15.97 2.82
C ILE A 6 15.28 15.67 1.86
N ASP A 7 14.12 15.32 2.42
CA ASP A 7 12.92 15.19 1.63
C ASP A 7 12.57 16.57 1.09
N THR A 8 12.67 16.74 -0.23
CA THR A 8 12.56 18.04 -0.92
C THR A 8 11.37 18.08 -1.87
N PHE A 9 10.54 17.04 -1.90
CA PHE A 9 9.39 16.98 -2.78
C PHE A 9 8.17 17.63 -2.12
N TYR A 10 8.09 18.95 -2.18
CA TYR A 10 6.92 19.72 -1.75
C TYR A 10 6.39 20.59 -2.89
N LEU A 11 5.07 20.63 -3.02
CA LEU A 11 4.36 21.33 -4.08
C LEU A 11 3.39 22.36 -3.47
N THR A 12 3.24 23.48 -4.17
CA THR A 12 2.22 24.47 -3.82
C THR A 12 0.84 24.01 -4.27
N ASP A 13 -0.21 24.59 -3.68
CA ASP A 13 -1.60 24.30 -4.07
C ASP A 13 -1.87 24.66 -5.53
N GLU A 14 -1.22 25.71 -6.05
CA GLU A 14 -1.30 26.07 -7.48
C GLU A 14 -0.68 25.01 -8.39
N GLN A 15 0.45 24.43 -7.99
CA GLN A 15 1.09 23.33 -8.75
C GLN A 15 0.22 22.07 -8.75
N LEU A 16 -0.47 21.78 -7.64
CA LEU A 16 -1.40 20.66 -7.55
C LEU A 16 -2.70 20.91 -8.33
N ALA A 17 -3.21 22.14 -8.33
CA ALA A 17 -4.36 22.53 -9.14
C ALA A 17 -4.07 22.41 -10.65
N ASN A 18 -2.81 22.66 -11.04
CA ASN A 18 -2.32 22.53 -12.42
C ASN A 18 -1.63 21.17 -12.70
N SER A 19 -2.16 20.09 -12.12
CA SER A 19 -1.57 18.74 -12.24
C SER A 19 -1.49 18.26 -13.72
N PRO A 20 -0.57 17.34 -14.04
CA PRO A 20 -0.53 16.70 -15.36
C PRO A 20 -1.85 16.00 -15.72
N SER A 21 -2.56 15.46 -14.73
CA SER A 21 -3.87 14.82 -14.94
C SER A 21 -4.94 15.84 -15.35
N ARG A 22 -4.94 17.04 -14.74
CA ARG A 22 -5.81 18.16 -15.13
C ARG A 22 -5.58 18.58 -16.57
N LYS A 23 -4.31 18.69 -16.97
CA LYS A 23 -3.91 19.04 -18.36
C LYS A 23 -4.35 18.00 -19.39
N ASP A 24 -4.44 16.73 -18.99
CA ASP A 24 -4.96 15.65 -19.83
C ASP A 24 -6.49 15.49 -19.75
N GLY A 25 -7.20 16.39 -19.05
CA GLY A 25 -8.67 16.46 -19.02
C GLY A 25 -9.35 15.70 -17.88
N ILE A 26 -8.62 15.30 -16.84
CA ILE A 26 -9.20 14.64 -15.65
C ILE A 26 -9.65 15.70 -14.64
N ASP A 27 -10.89 15.63 -14.16
CA ASP A 27 -11.45 16.53 -13.15
C ASP A 27 -10.95 16.23 -11.72
N GLU A 28 -11.15 17.17 -10.81
CA GLU A 28 -10.61 17.10 -9.45
C GLU A 28 -11.17 16.00 -8.57
N ALA A 29 -12.46 15.76 -8.65
CA ALA A 29 -13.10 14.69 -7.91
C ALA A 29 -12.58 13.33 -8.40
N THR A 30 -12.45 13.15 -9.71
CA THR A 30 -11.89 11.94 -10.30
C THR A 30 -10.43 11.73 -9.90
N GLU A 31 -9.57 12.74 -10.04
CA GLU A 31 -8.16 12.59 -9.66
C GLU A 31 -8.01 12.22 -8.18
N THR A 32 -8.79 12.88 -7.32
CA THR A 32 -8.83 12.58 -5.88
C THR A 32 -9.27 11.14 -5.63
N THR A 33 -10.32 10.68 -6.32
CA THR A 33 -10.81 9.30 -6.21
C THR A 33 -9.77 8.28 -6.67
N LEU A 34 -9.07 8.54 -7.78
CA LEU A 34 -8.00 7.65 -8.28
C LEU A 34 -6.80 7.61 -7.34
N ARG A 35 -6.46 8.74 -6.70
CA ARG A 35 -5.42 8.79 -5.67
C ARG A 35 -5.77 7.92 -4.47
N ILE A 36 -6.96 8.10 -3.91
CA ILE A 36 -7.45 7.30 -2.78
C ILE A 36 -7.52 5.82 -3.17
N TYR A 37 -8.06 5.51 -4.35
CA TYR A 37 -8.13 4.14 -4.84
C TYR A 37 -6.76 3.47 -4.96
N GLY A 38 -5.76 4.18 -5.51
CA GLY A 38 -4.38 3.70 -5.59
C GLY A 38 -3.76 3.47 -4.21
N CYS A 39 -3.96 4.39 -3.27
CA CYS A 39 -3.50 4.23 -1.89
C CYS A 39 -4.17 3.03 -1.19
N ASP A 40 -5.45 2.77 -1.46
CA ASP A 40 -6.16 1.60 -0.94
C ASP A 40 -5.59 0.28 -1.50
N LEU A 41 -5.17 0.27 -2.78
CA LEU A 41 -4.48 -0.89 -3.37
C LEU A 41 -3.12 -1.12 -2.72
N VAL A 42 -2.35 -0.06 -2.47
CA VAL A 42 -1.05 -0.16 -1.79
C VAL A 42 -1.22 -0.73 -0.38
N GLN A 43 -2.19 -0.23 0.38
CA GLN A 43 -2.46 -0.71 1.74
C GLN A 43 -2.93 -2.17 1.75
N GLU A 44 -3.92 -2.53 0.92
CA GLU A 44 -4.45 -3.88 0.88
C GLU A 44 -3.38 -4.89 0.43
N SER A 45 -2.61 -4.57 -0.61
CA SER A 45 -1.54 -5.45 -1.09
C SER A 45 -0.43 -5.62 -0.06
N GLY A 46 -0.09 -4.57 0.70
CA GLY A 46 0.89 -4.64 1.77
C GLY A 46 0.46 -5.59 2.89
N ILE A 47 -0.80 -5.55 3.29
CA ILE A 47 -1.38 -6.49 4.28
C ILE A 47 -1.29 -7.93 3.75
N LEU A 48 -1.73 -8.18 2.51
CA LEU A 48 -1.70 -9.51 1.89
C LEU A 48 -0.27 -10.05 1.72
N LEU A 49 0.69 -9.16 1.44
CA LEU A 49 2.11 -9.48 1.36
C LEU A 49 2.82 -9.52 2.73
N ARG A 50 2.10 -9.27 3.83
CA ARG A 50 2.64 -9.18 5.20
C ARG A 50 3.84 -8.23 5.27
N LEU A 51 3.68 -7.04 4.72
CA LEU A 51 4.69 -5.98 4.75
C LEU A 51 4.44 -5.04 5.94
N PRO A 52 5.52 -4.48 6.55
CA PRO A 52 5.36 -3.52 7.64
C PRO A 52 4.74 -2.20 7.15
N GLN A 53 4.17 -1.43 8.08
CA GLN A 53 3.51 -0.15 7.76
C GLN A 53 4.44 0.88 7.10
N SER A 54 5.75 0.85 7.40
CA SER A 54 6.72 1.71 6.73
C SER A 54 6.76 1.49 5.22
N VAL A 55 6.65 0.24 4.75
CA VAL A 55 6.60 -0.08 3.31
C VAL A 55 5.36 0.47 2.65
N MET A 56 4.20 0.35 3.31
CA MET A 56 2.94 0.88 2.77
C MET A 56 2.96 2.40 2.73
N ALA A 57 3.48 3.06 3.77
CA ALA A 57 3.64 4.51 3.81
C ALA A 57 4.58 5.01 2.70
N THR A 58 5.77 4.42 2.56
CA THR A 58 6.72 4.74 1.48
C THR A 58 6.08 4.49 0.10
N GLY A 59 5.33 3.40 -0.07
CA GLY A 59 4.60 3.11 -1.30
C GLY A 59 3.58 4.19 -1.67
N GLN A 60 2.79 4.67 -0.71
CA GLN A 60 1.78 5.71 -0.92
C GLN A 60 2.43 7.07 -1.23
N VAL A 61 3.53 7.42 -0.56
CA VAL A 61 4.28 8.65 -0.87
C VAL A 61 4.84 8.60 -2.29
N LEU A 62 5.50 7.52 -2.69
CA LEU A 62 6.01 7.35 -4.05
C LEU A 62 4.89 7.43 -5.10
N PHE A 63 3.74 6.83 -4.79
CA PHE A 63 2.57 6.88 -5.65
C PHE A 63 2.05 8.32 -5.85
N HIS A 64 1.89 9.09 -4.77
CA HIS A 64 1.45 10.49 -4.87
C HIS A 64 2.44 11.34 -5.66
N ARG A 65 3.74 11.21 -5.37
CA ARG A 65 4.80 11.96 -6.06
C ARG A 65 4.84 11.67 -7.56
N PHE A 66 4.68 10.39 -7.92
CA PHE A 66 4.63 9.99 -9.33
C PHE A 66 3.50 10.70 -10.07
N TYR A 67 2.28 10.69 -9.51
CA TYR A 67 1.12 11.34 -10.13
C TYR A 67 1.10 12.87 -9.99
N CYS A 68 2.05 13.47 -9.27
CA CYS A 68 2.28 14.92 -9.38
C CYS A 68 3.08 15.28 -10.64
N LYS A 69 3.88 14.35 -11.18
CA LYS A 69 4.69 14.52 -12.39
C LYS A 69 4.09 13.89 -13.63
N LYS A 70 3.27 12.84 -13.45
CA LYS A 70 2.62 12.08 -14.52
C LYS A 70 1.10 12.05 -14.35
N SER A 71 0.43 11.76 -15.45
CA SER A 71 -1.03 11.79 -15.54
C SER A 71 -1.63 10.40 -15.39
N PHE A 72 -2.77 10.33 -14.69
CA PHE A 72 -3.61 9.12 -14.61
C PHE A 72 -4.16 8.67 -15.97
N ALA A 73 -4.22 9.57 -16.97
CA ALA A 73 -4.62 9.23 -18.33
C ALA A 73 -3.55 8.43 -19.10
N ARG A 74 -2.29 8.50 -18.66
CA ARG A 74 -1.13 7.88 -19.33
C ARG A 74 -0.59 6.68 -18.57
N PHE A 75 -0.73 6.67 -17.24
CA PHE A 75 -0.26 5.58 -16.40
C PHE A 75 -1.41 4.99 -15.62
N ASN A 76 -1.63 3.69 -15.79
CA ASN A 76 -2.70 2.98 -15.10
C ASN A 76 -2.42 2.91 -13.58
N VAL A 77 -3.45 3.23 -12.78
CA VAL A 77 -3.38 3.25 -11.31
C VAL A 77 -2.88 1.92 -10.73
N LYS A 78 -3.39 0.80 -11.22
CA LYS A 78 -3.08 -0.54 -10.71
C LYS A 78 -1.62 -0.91 -10.98
N LYS A 79 -1.10 -0.59 -12.18
CA LYS A 79 0.33 -0.78 -12.53
C LYS A 79 1.25 -0.03 -11.59
N VAL A 80 0.96 1.27 -11.42
CA VAL A 80 1.80 2.16 -10.63
C VAL A 80 1.73 1.75 -9.16
N ALA A 81 0.55 1.46 -8.61
CA ALA A 81 0.41 0.96 -7.24
C ALA A 81 1.22 -0.33 -7.00
N ALA A 82 1.15 -1.32 -7.89
CA ALA A 82 1.94 -2.55 -7.78
C ALA A 82 3.45 -2.28 -7.82
N SER A 83 3.87 -1.38 -8.70
CA SER A 83 5.28 -1.01 -8.85
C SER A 83 5.79 -0.20 -7.66
N CYS A 84 4.97 0.69 -7.09
CA CYS A 84 5.27 1.43 -5.87
C CYS A 84 5.46 0.49 -4.69
N VAL A 85 4.58 -0.52 -4.50
CA VAL A 85 4.73 -1.53 -3.43
C VAL A 85 6.00 -2.33 -3.64
N TRP A 86 6.27 -2.77 -4.86
CA TRP A 86 7.46 -3.55 -5.17
C TRP A 86 8.74 -2.76 -4.92
N LEU A 87 8.79 -1.50 -5.36
CA LEU A 87 9.91 -0.60 -5.14
C LEU A 87 10.09 -0.25 -3.64
N ALA A 88 9.02 0.16 -2.95
CA ALA A 88 9.05 0.50 -1.54
C ALA A 88 9.52 -0.68 -0.68
N SER A 89 9.13 -1.92 -1.03
CA SER A 89 9.60 -3.11 -0.34
C SER A 89 11.13 -3.26 -0.40
N LYS A 90 11.77 -2.82 -1.48
CA LYS A 90 13.23 -2.82 -1.61
C LYS A 90 13.87 -1.67 -0.84
N LEU A 91 13.29 -0.48 -0.90
CA LEU A 91 13.80 0.71 -0.21
C LEU A 91 13.78 0.56 1.32
N GLU A 92 12.79 -0.15 1.85
CA GLU A 92 12.61 -0.40 3.28
C GLU A 92 13.21 -1.74 3.74
N GLU A 93 14.13 -2.32 2.95
CA GLU A 93 14.85 -3.57 3.28
C GLU A 93 13.92 -4.78 3.58
N ASN A 94 12.73 -4.78 2.99
CA ASN A 94 11.73 -5.87 3.08
C ASN A 94 11.36 -6.43 1.68
N PRO A 95 12.35 -6.79 0.83
CA PRO A 95 12.12 -7.02 -0.59
C PRO A 95 11.18 -8.19 -0.86
N ARG A 96 10.20 -7.98 -1.75
CA ARG A 96 9.32 -9.04 -2.26
C ARG A 96 9.70 -9.45 -3.68
N LYS A 97 9.48 -10.73 -4.00
CA LYS A 97 9.66 -11.23 -5.38
C LYS A 97 8.55 -10.66 -6.26
N ALA A 98 8.86 -10.24 -7.48
CA ALA A 98 7.88 -9.75 -8.46
C ALA A 98 6.68 -10.69 -8.61
N ARG A 99 6.93 -12.01 -8.62
CA ARG A 99 5.87 -13.04 -8.63
C ARG A 99 4.83 -12.84 -7.53
N GLN A 100 5.25 -12.58 -6.30
CA GLN A 100 4.33 -12.45 -5.16
C GLN A 100 3.47 -11.20 -5.30
N VAL A 101 4.07 -10.08 -5.70
CA VAL A 101 3.35 -8.82 -5.94
C VAL A 101 2.30 -9.00 -7.03
N ILE A 102 2.69 -9.61 -8.16
CA ILE A 102 1.77 -9.83 -9.29
C ILE A 102 0.60 -10.74 -8.91
N ILE A 103 0.85 -11.83 -8.18
CA ILE A 103 -0.22 -12.73 -7.73
C ILE A 103 -1.20 -11.98 -6.81
N VAL A 104 -0.70 -11.23 -5.84
CA VAL A 104 -1.55 -10.46 -4.91
C VAL A 104 -2.39 -9.43 -5.66
N PHE A 105 -1.80 -8.67 -6.58
CA PHE A 105 -2.55 -7.69 -7.36
C PHE A 105 -3.59 -8.34 -8.29
N HIS A 106 -3.30 -9.51 -8.85
CA HIS A 106 -4.28 -10.30 -9.60
C HIS A 106 -5.45 -10.72 -8.71
N GLU A 107 -5.17 -11.34 -7.56
CA GLU A 107 -6.21 -11.81 -6.64
C GLU A 107 -7.10 -10.66 -6.14
N MET A 108 -6.49 -9.50 -5.84
CA MET A 108 -7.20 -8.29 -5.46
C MET A 108 -8.11 -7.77 -6.57
N GLU A 109 -7.65 -7.77 -7.82
CA GLU A 109 -8.46 -7.35 -8.96
C GLU A 109 -9.64 -8.29 -9.18
N CYS A 110 -9.41 -9.61 -9.20
CA CYS A 110 -10.49 -10.59 -9.33
C CYS A 110 -11.53 -10.44 -8.21
N ARG A 111 -11.09 -10.18 -6.97
CA ARG A 111 -11.99 -9.94 -5.83
C ARG A 111 -12.80 -8.65 -5.98
N ARG A 112 -12.17 -7.56 -6.45
CA ARG A 112 -12.82 -6.24 -6.57
C ARG A 112 -13.78 -6.16 -7.76
N GLU A 113 -13.48 -6.88 -8.84
CA GLU A 113 -14.27 -6.89 -10.09
C GLU A 113 -15.21 -8.11 -10.17
N ASN A 114 -15.30 -8.89 -9.10
CA ASN A 114 -16.14 -10.09 -8.99
C ASN A 114 -15.89 -11.12 -10.10
N PHE A 115 -14.64 -11.25 -10.53
CA PHE A 115 -14.22 -12.30 -11.44
C PHE A 115 -14.02 -13.63 -10.70
N PRO A 116 -14.09 -14.77 -11.41
CA PRO A 116 -13.70 -16.06 -10.87
C PRO A 116 -12.29 -15.99 -10.26
N ARG A 117 -12.11 -16.57 -9.07
CA ARG A 117 -10.81 -16.65 -8.39
C ARG A 117 -9.94 -17.72 -9.04
N GLU A 118 -9.54 -17.47 -10.28
CA GLU A 118 -8.60 -18.32 -10.99
C GLU A 118 -7.17 -18.00 -10.57
N HIS A 119 -6.34 -19.04 -10.48
CA HIS A 119 -4.93 -18.86 -10.22
C HIS A 119 -4.23 -18.35 -11.48
N LEU A 120 -3.36 -17.35 -11.31
CA LEU A 120 -2.51 -16.87 -12.40
C LEU A 120 -1.50 -17.95 -12.80
N ASP A 121 -1.60 -18.43 -14.03
CA ASP A 121 -0.59 -19.31 -14.61
C ASP A 121 0.74 -18.55 -14.82
N LEU A 122 1.80 -19.06 -14.19
CA LEU A 122 3.14 -18.48 -14.17
C LEU A 122 3.93 -18.74 -15.46
N TYR A 123 3.48 -19.69 -16.28
CA TYR A 123 4.07 -19.99 -17.58
C TYR A 123 3.34 -19.27 -18.71
N SER A 124 2.20 -18.64 -18.42
CA SER A 124 1.43 -17.88 -19.39
C SER A 124 2.22 -16.67 -19.92
N LYS A 125 1.99 -16.35 -21.20
CA LYS A 125 2.49 -15.11 -21.83
C LYS A 125 2.10 -13.88 -20.99
N LYS A 126 0.88 -13.89 -20.46
CA LYS A 126 0.36 -12.82 -19.61
C LYS A 126 1.21 -12.58 -18.37
N TYR A 127 1.60 -13.61 -17.63
CA TYR A 127 2.47 -13.43 -16.46
C TYR A 127 3.83 -12.82 -16.86
N VAL A 128 4.39 -13.24 -18.00
CA VAL A 128 5.63 -12.68 -18.54
C VAL A 128 5.46 -11.20 -18.86
N ASP A 129 4.36 -10.82 -19.52
CA ASP A 129 4.03 -9.43 -19.85
C ASP A 129 3.81 -8.59 -18.59
N LEU A 130 3.03 -9.06 -17.62
CA LEU A 130 2.81 -8.39 -16.32
C LEU A 130 4.15 -8.15 -15.59
N ARG A 131 5.06 -9.13 -15.62
CA ARG A 131 6.39 -9.00 -15.00
C ARG A 131 7.24 -7.95 -15.72
N MET A 132 7.22 -7.91 -17.05
CA MET A 132 7.94 -6.89 -17.82
C MET A 132 7.38 -5.50 -17.53
N GLU A 133 6.05 -5.35 -17.50
CA GLU A 133 5.37 -4.09 -17.20
C GLU A 133 5.64 -3.60 -15.78
N LEU A 134 5.68 -4.49 -14.79
CA LEU A 134 6.07 -4.15 -13.42
C LEU A 134 7.49 -3.56 -13.38
N SER A 135 8.44 -4.20 -14.06
CA SER A 135 9.82 -3.70 -14.13
C SER A 135 9.97 -2.40 -14.94
N ARG A 136 9.21 -2.24 -16.02
CA ARG A 136 9.18 -0.99 -16.81
C ARG A 136 8.62 0.16 -15.99
N THR A 137 7.49 -0.06 -15.32
CA THR A 137 6.82 0.96 -14.51
C THR A 137 7.68 1.37 -13.32
N GLU A 138 8.33 0.43 -12.63
CA GLU A 138 9.32 0.74 -11.59
C GLU A 138 10.42 1.67 -12.11
N ARG A 139 10.98 1.37 -13.28
CA ARG A 139 12.01 2.22 -13.89
C ARG A 139 11.48 3.63 -14.20
N HIS A 140 10.22 3.76 -14.65
CA HIS A 140 9.60 5.07 -14.82
C HIS A 140 9.48 5.82 -13.51
N ILE A 141 9.05 5.17 -12.42
CA ILE A 141 8.96 5.80 -11.10
C ILE A 141 10.33 6.32 -10.66
N LEU A 142 11.39 5.50 -10.76
CA LEU A 142 12.75 5.90 -10.41
C LEU A 142 13.25 7.09 -11.23
N ASN A 143 13.02 7.06 -12.55
CA ASN A 143 13.42 8.13 -13.45
C ASN A 143 12.72 9.45 -13.12
N GLU A 144 11.41 9.43 -12.87
CA GLU A 144 10.65 10.64 -12.53
C GLU A 144 11.07 11.21 -11.16
N MET A 145 11.47 10.35 -10.23
CA MET A 145 11.97 10.74 -8.92
C MET A 145 13.45 11.17 -8.93
N GLY A 146 14.15 11.03 -10.05
CA GLY A 146 15.59 11.30 -10.11
C GLY A 146 16.39 10.43 -9.14
N PHE A 147 15.91 9.21 -8.84
CA PHE A 147 16.44 8.30 -7.82
C PHE A 147 16.41 8.84 -6.38
N ILE A 148 15.75 9.97 -6.12
CA ILE A 148 15.51 10.51 -4.78
C ILE A 148 14.20 9.91 -4.27
N CYS A 149 14.29 8.72 -3.69
CA CYS A 149 13.13 7.96 -3.21
C CYS A 149 13.00 7.96 -1.67
N HIS A 150 13.79 8.76 -0.96
CA HIS A 150 13.63 8.92 0.48
C HIS A 150 12.27 9.54 0.78
N ALA A 151 11.56 8.97 1.75
CA ALA A 151 10.28 9.43 2.22
C ALA A 151 10.30 9.45 3.75
N GLU A 152 10.08 10.62 4.32
CA GLU A 152 9.87 10.75 5.76
C GLU A 152 8.38 10.70 6.08
N HIS A 153 8.00 9.96 7.13
CA HIS A 153 6.60 9.73 7.49
C HIS A 153 6.22 10.42 8.79
N PRO A 154 4.97 10.92 8.92
CA PRO A 154 4.50 11.59 10.14
C PRO A 154 4.59 10.68 11.38
N HIS A 155 4.47 9.36 11.20
CA HIS A 155 4.57 8.34 12.25
C HIS A 155 5.82 8.45 13.12
N LYS A 156 6.95 8.90 12.53
CA LYS A 156 8.23 9.09 13.23
C LYS A 156 8.12 10.12 14.36
N PHE A 157 7.24 11.11 14.23
CA PHE A 157 7.15 12.25 15.15
C PHE A 157 6.04 12.07 16.20
N ILE A 158 4.96 11.37 15.85
CA ILE A 158 3.74 11.26 16.66
C ILE A 158 4.03 10.81 18.09
N LEU A 159 4.82 9.75 18.28
CA LEU A 159 5.09 9.21 19.62
C LEU A 159 5.84 10.20 20.50
N ASN A 160 6.81 10.92 19.93
CA ASN A 160 7.56 11.94 20.65
C ASN A 160 6.65 13.11 21.03
N TYR A 161 5.83 13.59 20.09
CA TYR A 161 4.92 14.71 20.34
C TYR A 161 3.91 14.38 21.46
N LEU A 162 3.27 13.21 21.38
CA LEU A 162 2.32 12.77 22.41
C LEU A 162 2.98 12.60 23.78
N ALA A 163 4.22 12.08 23.83
CA ALA A 163 4.97 11.93 25.06
C ALA A 163 5.33 13.29 25.68
N THR A 164 5.82 14.24 24.87
CA THR A 164 6.13 15.61 25.31
C THR A 164 4.88 16.33 25.83
N LEU A 165 3.74 16.14 25.17
CA LEU A 165 2.45 16.73 25.57
C LEU A 165 1.78 16.02 26.75
N LYS A 166 2.34 14.90 27.22
CA LYS A 166 1.80 14.06 28.31
C LYS A 166 0.33 13.67 28.08
N THR A 167 -0.01 13.35 26.82
CA THR A 167 -1.38 13.01 26.44
C THR A 167 -1.76 11.59 26.86
N PRO A 168 -3.07 11.29 27.02
CA PRO A 168 -3.54 9.95 27.34
C PRO A 168 -3.10 8.90 26.31
N PRO A 169 -2.83 7.65 26.71
CA PRO A 169 -2.36 6.60 25.82
C PRO A 169 -3.36 6.22 24.72
N GLU A 170 -4.67 6.44 24.94
CA GLU A 170 -5.74 6.21 23.97
C GLU A 170 -5.56 7.06 22.72
N LEU A 171 -5.01 8.26 22.89
CA LEU A 171 -4.77 9.20 21.80
C LEU A 171 -3.71 8.69 20.81
N ARG A 172 -2.80 7.82 21.28
CA ARG A 172 -1.71 7.29 20.47
C ARG A 172 -2.22 6.48 19.28
N GLN A 173 -3.17 5.58 19.52
CA GLN A 173 -3.71 4.74 18.47
C GLN A 173 -4.52 5.57 17.47
N GLU A 174 -5.29 6.55 17.96
CA GLU A 174 -6.07 7.42 17.09
C GLU A 174 -5.17 8.28 16.20
N ALA A 175 -4.18 8.97 16.78
CA ALA A 175 -3.24 9.77 16.01
C ALA A 175 -2.49 8.92 14.97
N TRP A 176 -2.13 7.68 15.32
CA TRP A 176 -1.51 6.73 14.39
C TRP A 176 -2.45 6.33 13.24
N ASN A 177 -3.72 6.07 13.53
CA ASN A 177 -4.73 5.77 12.52
C ASN A 177 -4.94 6.95 11.57
N MET A 178 -5.10 8.16 12.12
CA MET A 178 -5.24 9.39 11.33
C MET A 178 -3.99 9.68 10.48
N ALA A 179 -2.80 9.30 10.94
CA ALA A 179 -1.56 9.38 10.16
C ALA A 179 -1.51 8.36 9.02
N ASN A 180 -2.13 7.19 9.16
CA ASN A 180 -2.30 6.26 8.04
C ASN A 180 -3.31 6.83 7.02
N ASP A 181 -4.38 7.44 7.51
CA ASP A 181 -5.39 8.05 6.63
C ASP A 181 -4.85 9.26 5.87
N SER A 182 -3.97 10.06 6.48
CA SER A 182 -3.36 11.22 5.82
C SER A 182 -2.57 10.84 4.56
N LEU A 183 -1.96 9.65 4.53
CA LEU A 183 -1.24 9.12 3.37
C LEU A 183 -2.16 8.78 2.17
N ARG A 184 -3.48 8.72 2.37
CA ARG A 184 -4.47 8.59 1.29
C ARG A 184 -4.73 9.92 0.58
N THR A 185 -4.15 11.02 1.08
CA THR A 185 -4.33 12.39 0.59
C THR A 185 -2.99 12.97 0.09
N THR A 186 -3.03 14.17 -0.50
CA THR A 186 -1.83 14.88 -0.97
C THR A 186 -1.03 15.56 0.13
N LEU A 187 -1.35 15.37 1.42
CA LEU A 187 -0.63 16.00 2.52
C LEU A 187 0.88 15.69 2.50
N CYS A 188 1.27 14.47 2.13
CA CYS A 188 2.67 14.05 2.05
C CYS A 188 3.50 14.69 0.93
N VAL A 189 2.86 15.46 0.04
CA VAL A 189 3.54 16.27 -0.99
C VAL A 189 3.31 17.77 -0.82
N ARG A 190 2.51 18.19 0.18
CA ARG A 190 2.21 19.59 0.49
C ARG A 190 2.93 20.08 1.74
N PHE A 191 3.04 19.20 2.73
CA PHE A 191 3.55 19.51 4.05
C PHE A 191 4.65 18.54 4.47
N LYS A 192 5.61 19.05 5.23
CA LYS A 192 6.59 18.20 5.90
C LYS A 192 5.90 17.30 6.93
N SER A 193 6.52 16.16 7.21
CA SER A 193 5.95 15.15 8.10
C SER A 193 5.76 15.62 9.54
N GLU A 194 6.55 16.59 10.02
CA GLU A 194 6.37 17.26 11.31
C GLU A 194 5.03 18.03 11.38
N VAL A 195 4.70 18.75 10.31
CA VAL A 195 3.45 19.54 10.22
C VAL A 195 2.24 18.61 10.14
N VAL A 196 2.33 17.56 9.32
CA VAL A 196 1.28 16.53 9.25
C VAL A 196 1.11 15.84 10.61
N ALA A 197 2.20 15.52 11.30
CA ALA A 197 2.17 14.96 12.65
C ALA A 197 1.48 15.89 13.67
N CYS A 198 1.78 17.20 13.63
CA CYS A 198 1.08 18.18 14.46
C CYS A 198 -0.42 18.20 14.16
N GLY A 199 -0.80 18.19 12.87
CA GLY A 199 -2.19 18.18 12.44
C GLY A 199 -2.98 16.95 12.89
N VAL A 200 -2.40 15.74 12.75
CA VAL A 200 -3.08 14.51 13.20
C VAL A 200 -3.19 14.43 14.73
N VAL A 201 -2.17 14.89 15.47
CA VAL A 201 -2.22 14.95 16.94
C VAL A 201 -3.29 15.95 17.39
N TYR A 202 -3.36 17.11 16.74
CA TYR A 202 -4.39 18.11 17.01
C TYR A 202 -5.79 17.56 16.75
N ALA A 203 -6.01 16.95 15.59
CA ALA A 203 -7.29 16.40 15.19
C ALA A 203 -7.73 15.25 16.11
N ALA A 204 -6.82 14.35 16.47
CA ALA A 204 -7.07 13.28 17.42
C ALA A 204 -7.44 13.86 18.80
N ALA A 205 -6.71 14.87 19.29
CA ALA A 205 -6.97 15.46 20.61
C ALA A 205 -8.35 16.12 20.65
N ARG A 206 -8.75 16.80 19.57
CA ARG A 206 -10.10 17.36 19.43
C ARG A 206 -11.18 16.27 19.45
N ARG A 207 -10.96 15.14 18.77
CA ARG A 207 -11.90 14.01 18.76
C ARG A 207 -12.11 13.39 20.14
N PHE A 208 -11.05 13.31 20.94
CA PHE A 208 -11.08 12.80 22.33
C PHE A 208 -11.33 13.89 23.38
N GLN A 209 -11.59 15.14 22.96
CA GLN A 209 -11.80 16.29 23.86
C GLN A 209 -10.65 16.50 24.87
N VAL A 210 -9.41 16.16 24.47
CA VAL A 210 -8.21 16.37 25.28
C VAL A 210 -7.75 17.82 25.12
N PRO A 211 -7.69 18.62 26.21
CA PRO A 211 -7.18 19.98 26.14
C PRO A 211 -5.67 19.96 25.94
N LEU A 212 -5.19 20.62 24.89
CA LEU A 212 -3.76 20.81 24.65
C LEU A 212 -3.34 22.23 25.06
N PRO A 213 -2.07 22.46 25.44
CA PRO A 213 -1.60 23.78 25.85
C PRO A 213 -1.77 24.85 24.75
N GLU A 214 -2.43 25.97 25.05
CA GLU A 214 -2.63 27.08 24.10
C GLU A 214 -1.77 28.32 24.41
N ASN A 215 -1.17 28.42 25.60
CA ASN A 215 -0.35 29.55 26.03
C ASN A 215 0.98 29.11 26.68
N PRO A 216 2.12 29.15 25.96
CA PRO A 216 2.20 29.32 24.50
C PRO A 216 1.57 28.13 23.78
N PRO A 217 1.13 28.31 22.52
CA PRO A 217 0.49 27.22 21.79
C PRO A 217 1.46 26.08 21.54
N TRP A 218 1.02 24.86 21.88
CA TRP A 218 1.89 23.69 21.98
C TRP A 218 2.64 23.36 20.68
N TRP A 219 2.04 23.62 19.53
CA TRP A 219 2.65 23.32 18.23
C TRP A 219 3.91 24.15 17.94
N LYS A 220 4.08 25.29 18.61
CA LYS A 220 5.32 26.08 18.48
C LYS A 220 6.54 25.35 19.04
N ALA A 221 6.36 24.42 19.98
CA ALA A 221 7.46 23.60 20.49
C ALA A 221 7.98 22.58 19.46
N PHE A 222 7.24 22.37 18.36
CA PHE A 222 7.55 21.42 17.30
C PHE A 222 7.71 22.12 15.94
N ASP A 223 8.01 23.42 15.94
CA ASP A 223 8.12 24.27 14.73
C ASP A 223 6.87 24.22 13.82
N GLY A 224 5.72 23.95 14.42
CA GLY A 224 4.43 23.90 13.74
C GLY A 224 3.80 25.28 13.56
N GLU A 225 3.01 25.43 12.49
CA GLU A 225 2.20 26.62 12.24
C GLU A 225 0.71 26.26 12.29
N LYS A 226 -0.12 27.14 12.88
CA LYS A 226 -1.55 26.90 13.02
C LYS A 226 -2.25 26.73 11.67
N SER A 227 -1.86 27.52 10.66
CA SER A 227 -2.39 27.43 9.29
C SER A 227 -2.20 26.03 8.69
N GLY A 228 -1.03 25.43 8.86
CA GLY A 228 -0.73 24.06 8.41
C GLY A 228 -1.53 23.00 9.18
N ILE A 229 -1.69 23.17 10.49
CA ILE A 229 -2.50 22.27 11.33
C ILE A 229 -3.98 22.30 10.91
N ASP A 230 -4.54 23.50 10.75
CA ASP A 230 -5.93 23.70 10.35
C ASP A 230 -6.17 23.08 8.96
N GLU A 231 -5.21 23.22 8.04
CA GLU A 231 -5.26 22.63 6.70
C GLU A 231 -5.20 21.09 6.72
N VAL A 232 -4.33 20.49 7.53
CA VAL A 232 -4.30 19.03 7.73
C VAL A 232 -5.65 18.53 8.26
N CYS A 233 -6.21 19.21 9.26
CA CYS A 233 -7.52 18.87 9.81
C CYS A 233 -8.63 18.97 8.76
N ARG A 234 -8.64 20.02 7.95
CA ARG A 234 -9.60 20.23 6.88
C ARG A 234 -9.52 19.13 5.82
N VAL A 235 -8.32 18.75 5.40
CA VAL A 235 -8.10 17.67 4.43
C VAL A 235 -8.56 16.32 4.96
N LEU A 236 -8.28 16.01 6.24
CA LEU A 236 -8.74 14.78 6.88
C LEU A 236 -10.27 14.75 7.04
N ALA A 237 -10.88 15.86 7.46
CA ALA A 237 -12.33 15.97 7.54
C ALA A 237 -12.99 15.77 6.16
N HIS A 238 -12.40 16.35 5.11
CA HIS A 238 -12.84 16.11 3.75
C HIS A 238 -12.71 14.64 3.35
N LEU A 239 -11.56 14.00 3.59
CA LEU A 239 -11.35 12.57 3.33
C LEU A 239 -12.44 11.69 3.98
N TYR A 240 -12.80 11.97 5.24
CA TYR A 240 -13.82 11.21 5.96
C TYR A 240 -15.25 11.46 5.48
N SER A 241 -15.50 12.57 4.75
CA SER A 241 -16.79 12.85 4.11
C SER A 241 -16.96 12.14 2.76
N LEU A 242 -15.89 11.66 2.15
CA LEU A 242 -15.92 11.05 0.82
C LEU A 242 -16.47 9.62 0.85
N PRO A 243 -17.18 9.19 -0.21
CA PRO A 243 -17.58 7.79 -0.37
C PRO A 243 -16.36 6.90 -0.60
N LYS A 244 -16.55 5.59 -0.46
CA LYS A 244 -15.50 4.60 -0.75
C LYS A 244 -15.03 4.74 -2.20
N ALA A 245 -13.73 4.93 -2.39
CA ALA A 245 -13.14 5.10 -3.70
C ALA A 245 -13.33 3.85 -4.58
N GLN A 246 -13.76 4.07 -5.82
CA GLN A 246 -13.93 3.05 -6.84
C GLN A 246 -12.96 3.29 -7.99
N TYR A 247 -12.63 2.22 -8.74
CA TYR A 247 -11.81 2.36 -9.93
C TYR A 247 -12.60 3.07 -11.03
N ILE A 248 -12.00 4.10 -11.63
CA ILE A 248 -12.58 4.78 -12.79
C ILE A 248 -11.59 4.64 -13.96
N PRO A 249 -11.98 3.99 -15.07
CA PRO A 249 -11.08 3.78 -16.19
C PRO A 249 -10.84 5.09 -16.95
N PHE A 250 -9.58 5.57 -16.92
CA PHE A 250 -9.16 6.79 -17.63
C PHE A 250 -7.87 6.64 -18.44
N CYS A 251 -7.11 5.56 -18.24
CA CYS A 251 -5.85 5.34 -18.95
C CYS A 251 -6.12 4.98 -20.42
N LYS A 252 -5.52 5.75 -21.35
CA LYS A 252 -5.69 5.56 -22.81
C LYS A 252 -4.87 4.39 -23.37
N ASP A 253 -3.78 4.02 -22.71
CA ASP A 253 -3.04 2.80 -23.04
C ASP A 253 -3.86 1.59 -22.58
N GLY A 254 -4.15 0.69 -23.53
CA GLY A 254 -5.15 -0.36 -23.45
C GLY A 254 -5.18 -1.16 -22.14
N ASP A 255 -6.35 -1.74 -21.86
CA ASP A 255 -6.72 -2.41 -20.60
C ASP A 255 -5.61 -3.31 -20.05
N PHE A 256 -4.73 -2.72 -19.24
CA PHE A 256 -3.86 -3.49 -18.39
C PHE A 256 -4.71 -4.01 -17.25
N THR A 257 -5.14 -5.23 -17.44
CA THR A 257 -5.87 -6.02 -16.47
C THR A 257 -4.95 -7.13 -15.96
N PHE A 258 -4.90 -7.30 -14.65
CA PHE A 258 -4.31 -8.50 -14.06
C PHE A 258 -5.22 -9.72 -14.29
N SER A 259 -6.49 -9.55 -14.70
CA SER A 259 -7.51 -10.55 -15.04
C SER A 259 -7.58 -10.85 -16.54
N ASN A 260 -8.08 -12.04 -16.91
CA ASN A 260 -7.98 -12.59 -18.27
C ASN A 260 -9.04 -12.04 -19.24
N LYS A 261 -9.99 -11.22 -18.77
CA LYS A 261 -11.05 -10.67 -19.62
C LYS A 261 -10.83 -9.18 -19.80
N SER A 262 -10.36 -8.81 -21.00
CA SER A 262 -10.60 -7.51 -21.61
C SER A 262 -12.10 -7.22 -21.55
N LEU A 263 -12.48 -5.96 -21.38
CA LEU A 263 -13.87 -5.50 -21.32
C LEU A 263 -14.57 -5.65 -22.68
N GLU A 264 -14.80 -6.87 -23.14
CA GLU A 264 -15.70 -7.14 -24.26
C GLU A 264 -17.13 -7.31 -23.71
N SER A 265 -18.07 -6.57 -24.30
CA SER A 265 -19.52 -6.47 -24.05
C SER A 265 -20.02 -5.48 -22.97
N LYS A 266 -19.92 -4.18 -23.28
CA LYS A 266 -21.06 -3.25 -23.08
C LYS A 266 -21.33 -2.50 -24.39
N SER A 267 -21.85 -3.22 -25.37
CA SER A 267 -22.54 -2.63 -26.51
C SER A 267 -23.82 -3.41 -26.77
N GLN A 268 -24.90 -2.64 -26.95
CA GLN A 268 -26.25 -3.03 -27.37
C GLN A 268 -27.23 -3.49 -26.28
N SER A 269 -28.01 -2.52 -25.79
CA SER A 269 -29.46 -2.71 -25.67
C SER A 269 -30.15 -1.50 -26.30
N THR A 270 -30.41 -1.58 -27.60
CA THR A 270 -31.41 -0.76 -28.28
C THR A 270 -32.82 -1.26 -27.93
N PRO A 271 -33.83 -0.38 -27.85
CA PRO A 271 -35.20 -0.79 -27.53
C PRO A 271 -35.88 -1.36 -28.79
N PRO A 272 -36.73 -2.40 -28.69
CA PRO A 272 -37.54 -2.80 -29.83
C PRO A 272 -38.77 -1.89 -29.93
N LYS A 273 -38.83 -1.10 -31.00
CA LYS A 273 -40.09 -0.73 -31.64
C LYS A 273 -40.35 -1.79 -32.70
N ASP A 274 -41.53 -2.41 -32.67
CA ASP A 274 -42.25 -2.74 -33.89
C ASP A 274 -43.76 -2.81 -33.60
N VAL A 275 -44.50 -2.30 -34.57
CA VAL A 275 -45.94 -2.01 -34.56
C VAL A 275 -46.60 -2.91 -35.61
N LEU A 276 -47.93 -3.10 -35.43
CA LEU A 276 -48.96 -3.52 -36.38
C LEU A 276 -49.28 -5.04 -36.37
N HIS A 277 -50.53 -5.52 -36.33
CA HIS A 277 -51.84 -4.89 -36.54
C HIS A 277 -52.98 -5.81 -36.00
N HIS A 278 -54.16 -5.21 -35.81
CA HIS A 278 -55.54 -5.75 -35.85
C HIS A 278 -56.38 -5.65 -34.55
N SER A 279 -57.30 -4.68 -34.57
CA SER A 279 -58.58 -4.62 -33.84
C SER A 279 -59.67 -5.39 -34.67
N PRO A 280 -60.94 -5.64 -34.23
CA PRO A 280 -61.71 -4.76 -33.32
C PRO A 280 -62.83 -5.39 -32.43
N LEU A 281 -63.55 -4.49 -31.71
CA LEU A 281 -64.91 -4.61 -31.09
C LEU A 281 -64.95 -5.40 -29.75
N VAL A 282 -65.74 -5.11 -28.69
CA VAL A 282 -66.87 -4.20 -28.40
C VAL A 282 -67.22 -4.35 -26.88
N HIS A 283 -67.52 -3.22 -26.21
CA HIS A 283 -68.47 -3.02 -25.09
C HIS A 283 -68.21 -3.41 -23.60
N THR A 284 -68.55 -2.40 -22.79
CA THR A 284 -69.27 -2.38 -21.49
C THR A 284 -68.56 -2.66 -20.16
N ASP A 285 -68.34 -1.57 -19.42
CA ASP A 285 -68.50 -1.39 -17.96
C ASP A 285 -69.91 -1.85 -17.48
N PRO A 286 -70.26 -1.96 -16.17
CA PRO A 286 -69.62 -1.35 -14.99
C PRO A 286 -69.60 -2.22 -13.70
N SER A 287 -69.16 -1.59 -12.60
CA SER A 287 -69.77 -1.62 -11.24
C SER A 287 -69.04 -2.32 -10.07
N MET A 288 -68.52 -1.47 -9.19
CA MET A 288 -68.42 -1.60 -7.71
C MET A 288 -69.80 -1.92 -7.08
N PRO A 289 -69.95 -2.37 -5.79
CA PRO A 289 -69.40 -1.66 -4.62
C PRO A 289 -69.24 -2.41 -3.26
N LYS A 290 -68.84 -1.61 -2.24
CA LYS A 290 -69.07 -1.71 -0.78
C LYS A 290 -68.02 -2.42 0.11
N GLY A 291 -67.39 -1.62 0.99
CA GLY A 291 -66.90 -2.03 2.32
C GLY A 291 -68.07 -2.17 3.33
N PRO A 292 -67.90 -1.99 4.66
CA PRO A 292 -66.74 -1.49 5.43
C PRO A 292 -66.43 -2.26 6.76
N GLN A 293 -65.37 -1.81 7.48
CA GLN A 293 -65.13 -1.83 8.96
C GLN A 293 -65.09 -3.19 9.71
N GLY A 294 -64.22 -3.45 10.69
CA GLY A 294 -63.28 -2.62 11.43
C GLY A 294 -62.45 -3.48 12.43
N GLU A 295 -61.46 -2.81 13.04
CA GLU A 295 -60.80 -3.01 14.36
C GLU A 295 -60.52 -4.44 14.88
N ASP A 296 -59.25 -4.80 15.15
CA ASP A 296 -58.56 -4.49 16.41
C ASP A 296 -57.16 -5.13 16.51
N ASN A 297 -56.20 -4.30 16.92
CA ASN A 297 -55.15 -4.49 17.94
C ASN A 297 -54.09 -5.64 17.96
N VAL A 298 -52.85 -5.16 18.18
CA VAL A 298 -51.82 -5.61 19.15
C VAL A 298 -50.77 -6.67 18.72
N GLU A 299 -49.51 -6.21 18.77
CA GLU A 299 -48.23 -6.83 19.25
C GLU A 299 -47.97 -8.33 19.03
N SER A 300 -46.75 -8.84 18.91
CA SER A 300 -45.38 -8.33 18.81
C SER A 300 -44.52 -9.58 18.57
N ILE A 301 -43.56 -9.44 17.65
CA ILE A 301 -42.18 -9.95 17.66
C ILE A 301 -41.87 -11.17 18.56
N GLY A 302 -41.33 -12.22 17.93
CA GLY A 302 -40.38 -13.12 18.58
C GLY A 302 -40.00 -14.35 17.75
N GLY A 303 -38.73 -14.45 17.32
CA GLY A 303 -38.17 -15.74 16.93
C GLY A 303 -36.94 -15.76 16.02
N LYS A 304 -35.74 -15.62 16.63
CA LYS A 304 -34.47 -16.38 16.42
C LYS A 304 -33.93 -16.58 14.98
N GLY A 305 -32.65 -16.38 14.64
CA GLY A 305 -31.42 -16.15 15.42
C GLY A 305 -30.21 -16.75 14.67
N VAL A 306 -29.02 -16.16 14.93
CA VAL A 306 -27.64 -16.72 14.85
C VAL A 306 -27.09 -17.06 13.44
N MET A 307 -25.84 -16.81 13.01
CA MET A 307 -24.50 -16.55 13.60
C MET A 307 -23.68 -15.67 12.63
N VAL A 308 -22.75 -14.84 13.13
CA VAL A 308 -21.29 -14.86 12.81
C VAL A 308 -20.59 -13.92 13.81
N LYS A 309 -19.78 -14.50 14.69
CA LYS A 309 -18.89 -13.82 15.63
C LYS A 309 -17.56 -14.58 15.62
N VAL A 310 -16.57 -14.15 14.83
CA VAL A 310 -15.15 -14.54 14.97
C VAL A 310 -14.25 -13.46 14.34
N ALA A 311 -13.13 -13.17 15.05
CA ALA A 311 -11.91 -12.46 14.63
C ALA A 311 -11.76 -10.97 15.01
N ILE A 312 -11.67 -10.70 16.32
CA ILE A 312 -10.76 -9.67 16.85
C ILE A 312 -10.14 -10.27 18.12
N ASP A 313 -8.86 -10.65 18.03
CA ASP A 313 -7.90 -10.72 19.14
C ASP A 313 -6.57 -11.27 18.58
N GLU A 314 -5.54 -10.44 18.56
CA GLU A 314 -4.11 -10.78 18.74
C GLU A 314 -3.22 -9.59 18.31
N VAL A 315 -3.03 -8.64 19.23
CA VAL A 315 -1.79 -7.85 19.31
C VAL A 315 -1.47 -7.62 20.79
N LYS A 316 -0.90 -8.63 21.43
CA LYS A 316 -0.10 -8.49 22.66
C LYS A 316 1.12 -9.36 22.48
N ASP A 317 2.26 -8.73 22.22
CA ASP A 317 3.57 -9.11 22.75
C ASP A 317 4.64 -8.16 22.19
N PHE A 318 4.85 -7.06 22.90
CA PHE A 318 6.15 -6.40 22.93
C PHE A 318 6.52 -6.21 24.40
N LYS A 319 7.31 -7.16 24.90
CA LYS A 319 8.02 -7.05 26.18
C LYS A 319 9.43 -6.62 25.85
N MET A 320 9.79 -5.37 26.15
CA MET A 320 11.18 -4.93 26.22
C MET A 320 11.38 -4.25 27.57
N SER A 321 12.50 -4.64 28.16
CA SER A 321 12.97 -4.44 29.52
C SER A 321 13.16 -2.98 29.90
N ASP A 322 12.65 -2.63 31.07
CA ASP A 322 13.07 -1.46 31.85
C ASP A 322 14.48 -1.74 32.41
N ASP A 323 15.42 -0.83 32.16
CA ASP A 323 16.67 -0.74 32.90
C ASP A 323 16.80 0.69 33.44
N GLU A 324 16.54 0.83 34.74
CA GLU A 324 16.70 2.07 35.49
C GLU A 324 18.19 2.29 35.78
N SER A 325 18.67 3.47 35.39
CA SER A 325 19.99 3.97 35.77
C SER A 325 19.90 4.77 37.07
N LYS A 326 20.46 4.21 38.16
CA LYS A 326 20.94 4.98 39.32
C LYS A 326 22.36 4.54 39.67
N GLY A 327 23.23 5.52 39.86
CA GLY A 327 24.67 5.32 39.98
C GLY A 327 25.24 5.35 41.41
N MET A 328 26.58 5.27 41.39
CA MET A 328 27.60 5.81 42.31
C MET A 328 28.31 4.85 43.28
N GLY A 329 29.64 4.74 43.07
CA GLY A 329 30.73 4.50 44.07
C GLY A 329 30.86 3.07 44.63
N THR A 330 32.02 2.49 44.96
CA THR A 330 33.43 2.91 45.06
C THR A 330 34.27 1.63 45.33
N ASP A 331 35.48 1.58 44.74
CA ASP A 331 36.75 1.07 45.27
C ASP A 331 37.01 -0.42 45.62
N GLY A 332 38.25 -0.86 45.32
CA GLY A 332 39.02 -1.79 46.16
C GLY A 332 39.17 -3.27 45.77
N GLY A 333 40.26 -3.62 45.07
CA GLY A 333 41.24 -4.59 45.59
C GLY A 333 41.09 -6.12 45.38
N THR A 334 41.94 -6.64 44.47
CA THR A 334 42.84 -7.82 44.61
C THR A 334 42.34 -9.26 44.90
N LYS A 335 42.81 -10.15 44.00
CA LYS A 335 43.54 -11.43 44.20
C LYS A 335 42.83 -12.80 44.09
N GLU A 336 43.43 -13.55 43.15
CA GLU A 336 43.90 -14.94 43.20
C GLU A 336 42.94 -16.13 43.01
N GLU A 337 43.51 -17.10 42.28
CA GLU A 337 42.97 -18.33 41.71
C GLU A 337 42.53 -19.34 42.76
N GLN A 338 41.60 -20.23 42.40
CA GLN A 338 41.88 -21.68 42.38
C GLN A 338 40.82 -22.50 41.65
N LYS A 339 41.31 -23.41 40.80
CA LYS A 339 40.60 -24.50 40.12
C LYS A 339 40.05 -25.51 41.12
N SER A 340 38.81 -25.95 40.93
CA SER A 340 38.48 -27.37 41.07
C SER A 340 37.41 -27.78 40.05
N LYS A 341 37.57 -28.98 39.53
CA LYS A 341 36.91 -29.57 38.37
C LYS A 341 35.95 -30.63 38.90
N SER A 342 34.65 -30.56 38.58
CA SER A 342 33.78 -31.74 38.63
C SER A 342 32.69 -31.66 37.57
N ASP A 343 32.43 -32.83 37.00
CA ASP A 343 31.64 -33.09 35.80
C ASP A 343 30.16 -32.74 35.94
N ARG A 344 29.59 -32.09 34.91
CA ARG A 344 28.22 -32.36 34.48
C ARG A 344 28.03 -32.10 32.98
N LYS A 345 27.63 -33.17 32.30
CA LYS A 345 27.29 -33.25 30.87
C LYS A 345 26.09 -32.34 30.53
N THR A 346 26.31 -31.51 29.51
CA THR A 346 25.53 -31.40 28.26
C THR A 346 24.02 -31.12 28.33
N GLU A 347 23.62 -29.86 28.13
CA GLU A 347 22.44 -29.48 27.32
C GLU A 347 22.68 -28.13 26.61
N VAL A 348 23.38 -28.14 25.47
CA VAL A 348 23.44 -26.99 24.55
C VAL A 348 23.32 -27.51 23.12
N THR A 349 22.11 -27.77 22.64
CA THR A 349 21.90 -27.99 21.19
C THR A 349 20.48 -27.67 20.74
N GLY A 350 20.30 -26.52 20.09
CA GLY A 350 19.12 -26.25 19.26
C GLY A 350 19.40 -25.16 18.22
N GLU A 351 19.77 -23.98 18.69
CA GLU A 351 19.81 -22.78 17.83
C GLU A 351 21.11 -22.63 17.04
N THR A 352 22.26 -22.92 17.65
CA THR A 352 23.58 -22.78 17.01
C THR A 352 23.79 -23.76 15.85
N ARG A 353 23.17 -24.95 15.90
CA ARG A 353 23.20 -25.92 14.79
C ARG A 353 22.32 -25.46 13.62
N ARG A 354 21.13 -24.92 13.90
CA ARG A 354 20.18 -24.45 12.87
C ARG A 354 20.77 -23.29 12.06
N ASN A 355 21.52 -22.39 12.72
CA ASN A 355 22.16 -21.27 12.05
C ASN A 355 23.33 -21.72 11.15
N ARG A 356 24.10 -22.74 11.57
CA ARG A 356 25.22 -23.30 10.80
C ARG A 356 24.76 -24.07 9.55
N TYR A 357 23.60 -24.74 9.57
CA TYR A 357 23.02 -25.35 8.38
C TYR A 357 22.45 -24.31 7.40
N ARG A 358 21.86 -23.22 7.92
CA ARG A 358 21.27 -22.15 7.09
C ARG A 358 22.34 -21.35 6.34
N THR A 359 23.49 -21.07 6.96
CA THR A 359 24.63 -20.43 6.29
C THR A 359 25.30 -21.34 5.26
N LYS A 360 25.43 -22.65 5.56
CA LYS A 360 26.00 -23.62 4.62
C LYS A 360 25.11 -23.88 3.39
N SER A 361 23.78 -23.86 3.55
CA SER A 361 22.83 -23.93 2.41
C SER A 361 22.94 -22.68 1.52
N ARG A 362 23.00 -21.49 2.12
CA ARG A 362 23.15 -20.23 1.38
C ARG A 362 24.45 -20.15 0.58
N HIS A 363 25.54 -20.76 1.06
CA HIS A 363 26.81 -20.81 0.31
C HIS A 363 26.73 -21.77 -0.88
N ARG A 364 26.12 -22.95 -0.68
CA ARG A 364 25.92 -23.94 -1.76
C ARG A 364 25.00 -23.43 -2.87
N ASP A 365 23.94 -22.70 -2.52
CA ASP A 365 23.02 -22.14 -3.53
C ASP A 365 23.70 -21.04 -4.38
N ARG A 366 24.59 -20.24 -3.77
CA ARG A 366 25.40 -19.23 -4.49
C ARG A 366 26.43 -19.86 -5.42
N GLU A 367 27.12 -20.92 -4.99
CA GLU A 367 28.05 -21.66 -5.85
C GLU A 367 27.31 -22.29 -7.04
N ARG A 368 26.12 -22.85 -6.81
CA ARG A 368 25.32 -23.48 -7.86
C ARG A 368 24.80 -22.49 -8.91
N ASP A 369 24.46 -21.27 -8.50
CA ASP A 369 24.05 -20.22 -9.44
C ASP A 369 25.26 -19.65 -10.21
N SER A 370 26.43 -19.53 -9.57
CA SER A 370 27.69 -19.15 -10.24
C SER A 370 28.13 -20.17 -11.30
N ASP A 371 28.04 -21.47 -10.99
CA ASP A 371 28.38 -22.53 -11.95
C ASP A 371 27.39 -22.58 -13.14
N LYS A 372 26.10 -22.32 -12.91
CA LYS A 372 25.12 -22.19 -14.00
C LYS A 372 25.38 -20.99 -14.89
N GLU A 373 25.88 -19.89 -14.33
CA GLU A 373 26.22 -18.68 -15.09
C GLU A 373 27.47 -18.93 -15.96
N ARG A 374 28.50 -19.56 -15.40
CA ARG A 374 29.70 -20.01 -16.14
C ARG A 374 29.38 -20.97 -17.28
N GLN A 375 28.48 -21.92 -17.07
CA GLN A 375 28.03 -22.84 -18.13
C GLN A 375 27.26 -22.13 -19.24
N ARG A 376 26.45 -21.10 -18.90
CA ARG A 376 25.73 -20.28 -19.88
C ARG A 376 26.66 -19.41 -20.71
N GLU A 377 27.70 -18.85 -20.10
CA GLU A 377 28.74 -18.10 -20.81
C GLU A 377 29.57 -19.01 -21.73
N GLY A 378 29.95 -20.20 -21.27
CA GLY A 378 30.63 -21.20 -22.09
C GLY A 378 29.82 -21.60 -23.33
N HIS A 379 28.51 -21.83 -23.17
CA HIS A 379 27.61 -22.13 -24.30
C HIS A 379 27.44 -20.96 -25.28
N ARG A 380 27.44 -19.71 -24.79
CA ARG A 380 27.38 -18.51 -25.65
C ARG A 380 28.68 -18.33 -26.44
N SER A 381 29.83 -18.56 -25.82
CA SER A 381 31.14 -18.50 -26.47
C SER A 381 31.31 -19.61 -27.52
N ALA A 382 30.87 -20.84 -27.22
CA ALA A 382 30.89 -21.94 -28.18
C ALA A 382 29.96 -21.73 -29.39
N LYS A 383 28.79 -21.10 -29.18
CA LYS A 383 27.92 -20.68 -30.29
C LYS A 383 28.56 -19.58 -31.14
N ARG A 384 29.22 -18.60 -30.51
CA ARG A 384 29.90 -17.51 -31.24
C ARG A 384 31.06 -18.02 -32.11
N ALA A 385 31.81 -19.01 -31.62
CA ALA A 385 32.89 -19.65 -32.40
C ALA A 385 32.35 -20.40 -33.63
N LYS A 386 31.23 -21.14 -33.49
CA LYS A 386 30.60 -21.88 -34.61
C LYS A 386 30.09 -20.97 -35.75
N TYR A 387 29.64 -19.76 -35.45
CA TYR A 387 29.21 -18.81 -36.48
C TYR A 387 30.38 -18.07 -37.15
N SER A 388 31.53 -17.91 -36.48
CA SER A 388 32.71 -17.29 -37.11
C SER A 388 33.44 -18.21 -38.11
N GLY A 389 33.37 -19.53 -37.92
CA GLY A 389 34.06 -20.51 -38.78
C GLY A 389 33.39 -20.81 -40.12
N HIS A 390 32.20 -20.25 -40.40
CA HIS A 390 31.47 -20.51 -41.64
C HIS A 390 31.61 -19.38 -42.68
N SER A 391 32.30 -18.28 -42.36
CA SER A 391 32.48 -17.14 -43.27
C SER A 391 33.71 -17.23 -44.19
N GLU A 392 34.64 -18.17 -43.96
CA GLU A 392 35.93 -18.21 -44.68
C GLU A 392 36.07 -19.27 -45.78
N LYS A 393 35.04 -20.09 -46.05
CA LYS A 393 35.13 -21.18 -47.05
C LYS A 393 34.40 -20.94 -48.38
N SER A 394 33.96 -19.72 -48.70
CA SER A 394 33.25 -19.42 -49.97
C SER A 394 33.96 -18.42 -50.89
N LYS A 395 35.29 -18.40 -50.90
CA LYS A 395 36.08 -17.69 -51.93
C LYS A 395 37.30 -18.51 -52.32
N ARG A 396 37.09 -19.53 -53.16
CA ARG A 396 38.09 -20.13 -54.06
C ARG A 396 37.39 -21.17 -54.92
N HIS A 397 36.91 -20.73 -56.09
CA HIS A 397 37.05 -21.43 -57.35
C HIS A 397 36.87 -20.44 -58.49
#